data_AF-A0A5C7P3Q1-F1
#
_entry.id   AF-A0A5C7P3Q1-F1
#
_cell.length_a   1.000
_cell.length_b   1.000
_cell.length_c   1.000
_cell.angle_alpha   90.00
_cell.angle_beta   90.00
_cell.angle_gamma   90.00
#
_symmetry.space_group_name_H-M   'P 1'
#
loop_
_entity.id
_entity.type
_entity.pdbx_description
1 polymer ?
#
loop_
_entity_poly.entity_id
_entity_poly.type
_entity_poly.pdbx_seq_one_letter_code
_entity_poly.pdbx_strand_id
1 'polypeptide(L)'
;MERSANCVENKKDPIRILAFQSQAPATQAVIDGKAYGTLADSPVIESAVRDSGGALVVNGKPFEVAPFGIAIAAERKQLAELMQDALKSLMEDGTYQQILDDWGIAEGAITDPRILTRKNIPEPTPLYSTQEPTPSPSL
;
A
#
# COMPACT_ATOMS: atom_id res chain seq x y z
N MET A 1 8.48 12.33 1.81
CA MET A 1 9.34 13.46 2.26
C MET A 1 8.58 14.43 3.16
N GLU A 2 7.31 14.74 2.88
CA GLU A 2 6.48 15.65 3.68
C GLU A 2 6.42 15.32 5.17
N ARG A 3 6.29 14.04 5.55
CA ARG A 3 6.25 13.63 6.97
C ARG A 3 7.53 13.97 7.74
N SER A 4 8.70 13.82 7.11
CA SER A 4 9.95 14.21 7.77
C SER A 4 10.07 15.72 7.90
N ALA A 5 9.57 16.48 6.92
CA ALA A 5 9.54 17.93 6.99
C ALA A 5 8.63 18.41 8.14
N ASN A 6 7.46 17.78 8.32
CA ASN A 6 6.56 18.06 9.44
C ASN A 6 7.23 17.81 10.81
N CYS A 7 8.04 16.76 10.96
CA CYS A 7 8.83 16.55 12.20
C CYS A 7 9.75 17.74 12.48
N VAL A 8 10.50 18.20 11.47
CA VAL A 8 11.44 19.32 11.61
C VAL A 8 10.72 20.63 11.94
N GLU A 9 9.60 20.91 11.27
CA GLU A 9 8.74 22.07 11.54
C GLU A 9 8.24 22.06 13.00
N ASN A 10 7.93 20.87 13.52
CA ASN A 10 7.52 20.67 14.91
C ASN A 10 8.70 20.46 15.88
N LYS A 11 9.93 20.86 15.50
CA LYS A 11 11.15 20.80 16.32
C LYS A 11 11.50 19.39 16.83
N LYS A 12 11.16 18.35 16.06
CA LYS A 12 11.55 16.96 16.27
C LYS A 12 12.65 16.56 15.31
N ASP A 13 13.36 15.48 15.63
CA ASP A 13 14.37 14.91 14.73
C ASP A 13 13.75 14.47 13.39
N PRO A 14 14.46 14.62 12.26
CA PRO A 14 13.99 14.15 10.97
C PRO A 14 13.91 12.62 10.92
N ILE A 15 13.04 12.10 10.06
CA ILE A 15 12.91 10.66 9.84
C ILE A 15 14.13 10.17 9.06
N ARG A 16 14.91 9.26 9.66
CA ARG A 16 16.01 8.58 8.97
C ARG A 16 15.48 7.32 8.27
N ILE A 17 15.56 7.31 6.93
CA ILE A 17 15.13 6.17 6.12
C ILE A 17 16.27 5.15 6.01
N LEU A 18 15.97 3.89 6.33
CA LEU A 18 16.84 2.75 6.05
C LEU A 18 16.32 2.04 4.80
N ALA A 19 17.10 2.05 3.73
CA ALA A 19 16.73 1.40 2.48
C ALA A 19 17.26 -0.04 2.43
N PHE A 20 16.40 -0.98 2.03
CA PHE A 20 16.72 -2.39 1.85
C PHE A 20 16.28 -2.86 0.48
N GLN A 21 16.88 -3.96 0.00
CA GLN A 21 16.56 -4.54 -1.31
C GLN A 21 15.21 -5.24 -1.35
N SER A 22 14.68 -5.66 -0.20
CA SER A 22 13.39 -6.33 -0.09
C SER A 22 12.74 -6.05 1.26
N GLN A 23 11.45 -6.40 1.37
CA GLN A 23 10.68 -6.11 2.58
C GLN A 23 11.06 -6.98 3.78
N ALA A 24 11.52 -8.21 3.56
CA ALA A 24 11.91 -9.13 4.63
C ALA A 24 13.00 -8.55 5.55
N PRO A 25 14.18 -8.09 5.05
CA PRO A 25 15.19 -7.47 5.90
C PRO A 25 14.75 -6.11 6.50
N ALA A 26 13.87 -5.36 5.84
CA ALA A 26 13.30 -4.13 6.40
C ALA A 26 12.42 -4.42 7.63
N THR A 27 11.61 -5.47 7.55
CA THR A 27 10.77 -5.95 8.65
C THR A 27 11.63 -6.48 9.80
N GLN A 28 12.65 -7.29 9.49
CA GLN A 28 13.57 -7.81 10.51
C GLN A 28 14.33 -6.69 11.23
N ALA A 29 14.67 -5.59 10.55
CA ALA A 29 15.31 -4.45 11.19
C ALA A 29 14.45 -3.82 12.30
N VAL A 30 13.12 -3.90 12.22
CA VAL A 30 12.22 -3.47 13.29
C VAL A 30 12.24 -4.45 14.45
N ILE A 31 12.13 -5.75 14.15
CA ILE A 31 12.17 -6.83 15.16
C ILE A 31 13.50 -6.81 15.94
N ASP A 32 14.62 -6.54 15.26
CA ASP A 32 15.95 -6.41 15.85
C ASP A 32 16.16 -5.09 16.61
N GLY A 33 15.20 -4.17 16.60
CA GLY A 33 15.31 -2.84 17.23
C GLY A 33 16.23 -1.85 16.50
N LYS A 34 16.62 -2.14 15.24
CA LYS A 34 17.44 -1.24 14.40
C LYS A 34 16.62 -0.10 13.78
N ALA A 35 15.30 -0.29 13.64
CA ALA A 35 14.34 0.67 13.14
C ALA A 35 13.10 0.75 14.05
N TYR A 36 12.49 1.92 14.14
CA TYR A 36 11.25 2.11 14.92
C TYR A 36 9.99 1.58 14.20
N GLY A 37 10.07 1.37 12.90
CA GLY A 37 8.95 0.90 12.09
C GLY A 37 9.40 0.60 10.66
N THR A 38 8.54 -0.10 9.94
CA THR A 38 8.69 -0.40 8.51
C THR A 38 7.44 0.07 7.79
N LEU A 39 7.58 0.38 6.50
CA LEU A 39 6.49 0.83 5.65
C LEU A 39 6.43 -0.05 4.41
N ALA A 40 5.24 -0.53 4.10
CA ALA A 40 4.88 -1.25 2.90
C ALA A 40 3.37 -1.14 2.69
N ASP A 41 2.88 -1.65 1.56
CA ASP A 41 1.46 -1.75 1.28
C ASP A 41 0.74 -2.60 2.34
N SER A 42 -0.54 -2.30 2.60
CA SER A 42 -1.36 -2.94 3.64
C SER A 42 -1.23 -4.47 3.70
N PRO A 43 -1.41 -5.24 2.59
CA PRO A 43 -1.36 -6.70 2.67
C PRO A 43 0.03 -7.23 3.08
N VAL A 44 1.08 -6.50 2.75
CA VAL A 44 2.46 -6.87 3.11
C VAL A 44 2.70 -6.63 4.60
N ILE A 45 2.20 -5.52 5.13
CA ILE A 45 2.27 -5.21 6.58
C ILE A 45 1.41 -6.19 7.38
N GLU A 46 0.20 -6.49 6.93
CA GLU A 46 -0.70 -7.45 7.58
C GLU A 46 -0.09 -8.86 7.64
N SER A 47 0.52 -9.31 6.53
CA SER A 47 1.27 -10.56 6.52
C SER A 47 2.42 -10.54 7.54
N ALA A 48 3.23 -9.48 7.52
CA ALA A 48 4.36 -9.35 8.44
C ALA A 48 3.91 -9.38 9.92
N VAL A 49 2.82 -8.70 10.26
CA VAL A 49 2.26 -8.69 11.61
C VAL A 49 1.79 -10.08 12.02
N ARG A 50 0.98 -10.73 11.17
CA ARG A 50 0.48 -12.10 11.41
C ARG A 50 1.61 -13.10 11.62
N ASP A 51 2.65 -13.02 10.79
CA ASP A 51 3.75 -13.99 10.79
C ASP A 51 4.79 -13.69 11.90
N SER A 52 4.73 -12.50 12.52
CA SER A 52 5.69 -12.07 13.56
C SER A 52 5.50 -12.71 14.94
N GLY A 53 4.42 -13.47 15.16
CA GLY A 53 4.11 -14.06 16.47
C GLY A 53 3.88 -13.02 17.57
N GLY A 54 3.44 -11.81 17.22
CA GLY A 54 3.15 -10.71 18.15
C GLY A 54 4.31 -9.72 18.36
N ALA A 55 5.44 -9.89 17.65
CA ALA A 55 6.56 -8.93 17.72
C ALA A 55 6.25 -7.60 17.01
N LEU A 56 5.29 -7.58 16.09
CA LEU A 56 4.88 -6.40 15.33
C LEU A 56 3.40 -6.09 15.55
N VAL A 57 3.06 -4.81 15.42
CA VAL A 57 1.69 -4.30 15.39
C VAL A 57 1.54 -3.29 14.25
N VAL A 58 0.34 -3.17 13.69
CA VAL A 58 0.02 -2.09 12.77
C VAL A 58 -0.04 -0.78 13.54
N ASN A 59 0.64 0.26 13.05
CA ASN A 59 0.61 1.58 13.64
C ASN A 59 0.10 2.62 12.63
N GLY A 60 -1.08 3.17 12.90
CA GLY A 60 -1.74 4.16 12.04
C GLY A 60 -2.71 3.55 11.03
N LYS A 61 -3.28 4.42 10.20
CA LYS A 61 -4.19 4.05 9.10
C LYS A 61 -3.41 3.97 7.77
N PRO A 62 -3.85 3.13 6.81
CA PRO A 62 -3.34 3.16 5.45
C PRO A 62 -3.41 4.57 4.85
N PHE A 63 -2.46 4.88 3.99
CA PHE A 63 -2.36 6.16 3.29
C PHE A 63 -1.79 5.92 1.88
N GLU A 64 -2.02 6.85 0.95
CA GLU A 64 -1.74 6.64 -0.49
C GLU A 64 -2.40 5.38 -1.06
N VAL A 65 -3.62 5.08 -0.61
CA VAL A 65 -4.36 3.90 -1.05
C VAL A 65 -4.78 4.06 -2.51
N ALA A 66 -4.39 3.11 -3.34
CA ALA A 66 -4.80 3.00 -4.73
C ALA A 66 -4.93 1.52 -5.13
N PRO A 67 -5.77 1.19 -6.13
CA PRO A 67 -5.81 -0.15 -6.68
C PRO A 67 -4.49 -0.54 -7.35
N PHE A 68 -4.12 -1.81 -7.25
CA PHE A 68 -3.01 -2.38 -8.01
C PHE A 68 -3.36 -2.52 -9.50
N GLY A 69 -2.34 -2.42 -10.36
CA GLY A 69 -2.50 -2.52 -11.80
C GLY A 69 -1.50 -3.49 -12.44
N ILE A 70 -1.89 -4.08 -13.57
CA ILE A 70 -1.01 -4.89 -14.41
C ILE A 70 -0.36 -3.96 -15.44
N ALA A 71 0.96 -3.79 -15.34
CA ALA A 71 1.71 -2.93 -16.26
C ALA A 71 1.88 -3.60 -17.64
N ILE A 72 1.45 -2.91 -18.69
CA ILE A 72 1.57 -3.37 -20.08
C ILE A 72 2.20 -2.25 -20.91
N ALA A 73 3.10 -2.62 -21.83
CA ALA A 73 3.77 -1.67 -22.70
C ALA A 73 2.74 -0.93 -23.58
N ALA A 74 2.91 0.40 -23.72
CA ALA A 74 1.88 1.28 -24.26
C ALA A 74 1.50 0.99 -25.73
N GLU A 75 2.41 0.39 -26.49
CA GLU A 75 2.22 -0.05 -27.86
C GLU A 75 1.40 -1.35 -27.98
N ARG A 76 1.27 -2.13 -26.89
CA ARG A 76 0.61 -3.45 -26.87
C ARG A 76 -0.87 -3.34 -26.49
N LYS A 77 -1.64 -2.51 -27.21
CA LYS A 77 -3.06 -2.24 -26.90
C LYS A 77 -3.94 -3.50 -26.87
N GLN A 78 -3.78 -4.37 -27.86
CA GLN A 78 -4.54 -5.64 -27.93
C GLN A 78 -4.26 -6.55 -26.73
N LEU A 79 -3.03 -6.53 -26.20
CA LEU A 79 -2.70 -7.28 -24.99
C LEU A 79 -3.38 -6.65 -23.76
N ALA A 80 -3.47 -5.33 -23.68
CA ALA A 80 -4.18 -4.66 -22.59
C ALA A 80 -5.68 -4.97 -22.59
N GLU A 81 -6.31 -4.98 -23.77
CA GLU A 81 -7.71 -5.39 -23.95
C GLU A 81 -7.92 -6.86 -23.54
N LEU A 82 -7.05 -7.76 -24.03
CA LEU A 82 -7.12 -9.18 -23.66
C LEU A 82 -6.97 -9.42 -22.16
N MET A 83 -6.05 -8.70 -21.49
CA MET A 83 -5.86 -8.81 -20.05
C MET A 83 -7.05 -8.26 -19.27
N GLN A 84 -7.68 -7.18 -19.76
CA GLN A 84 -8.91 -6.66 -19.16
C GLN A 84 -10.05 -7.69 -19.26
N ASP A 85 -10.24 -8.30 -20.43
CA ASP A 85 -11.29 -9.30 -20.65
C ASP A 85 -11.06 -10.57 -19.84
N ALA A 86 -9.81 -11.03 -19.73
CA ALA A 86 -9.45 -12.16 -18.87
C ALA A 86 -9.79 -11.88 -17.40
N LEU A 87 -9.48 -10.67 -16.90
CA LEU A 87 -9.81 -10.30 -15.53
C LEU A 87 -11.33 -10.21 -15.30
N LYS A 88 -12.09 -9.67 -16.27
CA LYS A 88 -13.56 -9.67 -16.21
C LYS A 88 -14.12 -11.10 -16.15
N SER A 89 -13.60 -12.02 -16.97
CA SER A 89 -14.03 -13.42 -16.94
C SER A 89 -13.82 -14.05 -15.55
N LEU A 90 -12.67 -13.80 -14.92
CA LEU A 90 -12.39 -14.29 -13.55
C LEU A 90 -13.29 -13.64 -12.50
N MET A 91 -13.72 -12.40 -12.70
CA MET A 91 -14.68 -11.73 -11.82
C MET A 91 -16.09 -12.29 -11.98
N GLU A 92 -16.50 -12.57 -13.22
CA GLU A 92 -17.82 -13.12 -13.55
C GLU A 92 -18.01 -14.55 -13.04
N ASP A 93 -16.97 -15.39 -13.11
CA ASP A 93 -17.03 -16.78 -12.64
C ASP A 93 -16.71 -16.96 -11.15
N GLY A 94 -16.35 -15.88 -10.45
CA GLY A 94 -16.05 -15.87 -9.01
C GLY A 94 -14.62 -16.27 -8.64
N THR A 95 -13.80 -16.70 -9.60
CA THR A 95 -12.39 -17.09 -9.37
C THR A 95 -11.58 -15.93 -8.80
N TYR A 96 -11.83 -14.70 -9.24
CA TYR A 96 -11.16 -13.51 -8.72
C TYR A 96 -11.36 -13.36 -7.22
N GLN A 97 -12.60 -13.45 -6.74
CA GLN A 97 -12.91 -13.33 -5.32
C GLN A 97 -12.28 -14.47 -4.52
N GLN A 98 -12.37 -15.71 -5.03
CA GLN A 98 -11.76 -16.87 -4.37
C GLN A 98 -10.24 -16.67 -4.19
N ILE A 99 -9.54 -16.19 -5.21
CA ILE A 99 -8.10 -15.89 -5.09
C ILE A 99 -7.85 -14.83 -4.01
N LEU A 100 -8.62 -13.74 -3.99
CA LEU A 100 -8.42 -12.70 -2.99
C LEU A 100 -8.65 -13.19 -1.56
N ASP A 101 -9.65 -14.05 -1.36
CA ASP A 101 -9.98 -14.64 -0.06
C ASP A 101 -8.89 -15.61 0.41
N ASP A 102 -8.39 -16.48 -0.48
CA ASP A 102 -7.31 -17.42 -0.19
C ASP A 102 -6.02 -16.72 0.27
N TRP A 103 -5.76 -15.53 -0.28
CA TRP A 103 -4.60 -14.69 0.08
C TRP A 103 -4.90 -13.70 1.21
N GLY A 104 -6.15 -13.60 1.67
CA GLY A 104 -6.56 -12.66 2.73
C GLY A 104 -6.46 -11.19 2.33
N ILE A 105 -6.63 -10.88 1.04
CA ILE A 105 -6.47 -9.52 0.46
C ILE A 105 -7.75 -8.98 -0.17
N ALA A 106 -8.91 -9.49 0.24
CA ALA A 106 -10.22 -9.11 -0.29
C ALA A 106 -10.56 -7.62 -0.14
N GLU A 107 -10.00 -6.92 0.84
CA GLU A 107 -10.18 -5.47 1.00
C GLU A 107 -9.65 -4.66 -0.20
N GLY A 108 -8.68 -5.20 -0.95
CA GLY A 108 -8.14 -4.60 -2.16
C GLY A 108 -8.93 -4.89 -3.44
N ALA A 109 -10.09 -5.56 -3.34
CA ALA A 109 -10.89 -5.92 -4.49
C ALA A 109 -11.35 -4.70 -5.30
N ILE A 110 -11.35 -4.84 -6.63
CA ILE A 110 -12.00 -3.88 -7.53
C ILE A 110 -13.26 -4.49 -8.12
N THR A 111 -14.22 -3.64 -8.47
CA THR A 111 -15.47 -4.05 -9.13
C THR A 111 -15.49 -3.78 -10.63
N ASP A 112 -14.55 -2.97 -11.12
CA ASP A 112 -14.50 -2.52 -12.51
C ASP A 112 -13.04 -2.43 -12.99
N PRO A 113 -12.54 -3.44 -13.72
CA PRO A 113 -11.18 -3.43 -14.24
C PRO A 113 -11.07 -2.45 -15.42
N ARG A 114 -10.17 -1.47 -15.31
CA ARG A 114 -9.98 -0.40 -16.31
C ARG A 114 -8.59 -0.43 -16.93
N ILE A 115 -8.52 -0.13 -18.22
CA ILE A 115 -7.26 0.20 -18.89
C ILE A 115 -6.94 1.67 -18.62
N LEU A 116 -5.92 1.91 -17.80
CA LEU A 116 -5.43 3.25 -17.50
C LEU A 116 -4.21 3.56 -18.37
N THR A 117 -4.13 4.80 -18.86
CA THR A 117 -2.94 5.32 -19.53
C THR A 117 -2.42 6.51 -18.73
N ARG A 118 -1.20 6.97 -19.00
CA ARG A 118 -0.61 8.15 -18.33
C ARG A 118 -1.55 9.37 -18.28
N LYS A 119 -2.45 9.52 -19.25
CA LYS A 119 -3.40 10.64 -19.32
C LYS A 119 -4.61 10.49 -18.38
N ASN A 120 -4.90 9.26 -17.94
CA ASN A 120 -6.16 8.91 -17.29
C ASN A 120 -5.93 8.15 -15.96
N ILE A 121 -4.70 8.13 -15.43
CA ILE A 121 -4.45 7.62 -14.07
C ILE A 121 -5.04 8.63 -13.09
N PRO A 122 -5.93 8.22 -12.17
CA PRO A 122 -6.43 9.10 -11.13
C PRO A 122 -5.26 9.69 -10.34
N GLU A 123 -5.29 10.99 -10.08
CA GLU A 123 -4.33 11.60 -9.16
C GLU A 123 -4.43 10.92 -7.79
N PRO A 124 -3.29 10.64 -7.12
CA PRO A 124 -3.32 10.10 -5.78
C PRO A 124 -4.08 11.06 -4.87
N THR A 125 -4.95 10.52 -4.02
CA THR A 125 -5.64 11.35 -3.02
C THR A 125 -4.59 11.96 -2.08
N PRO A 126 -4.55 13.29 -1.92
CA PRO A 126 -3.54 13.95 -1.10
C PRO A 126 -3.51 13.41 0.32
N LEU A 127 -2.30 13.24 0.85
CA LEU A 127 -2.03 12.64 2.16
C LEU A 127 -2.63 13.42 3.35
N TYR A 128 -2.96 14.68 3.15
CA TYR A 128 -3.56 15.57 4.14
C TYR A 128 -4.71 16.34 3.49
N SER A 129 -5.94 16.09 3.96
CA SER A 129 -6.96 17.14 3.93
C SER A 129 -6.47 18.26 4.87
N THR A 130 -6.73 19.52 4.56
CA THR A 130 -6.34 20.72 5.33
C THR A 130 -6.92 20.79 6.76
N GLN A 131 -7.42 19.69 7.31
CA GLN A 131 -7.80 19.61 8.71
C GLN A 131 -6.54 19.43 9.56
N GLU A 132 -6.23 20.49 10.31
CA GLU A 132 -5.25 20.47 11.39
C GLU A 132 -5.44 19.22 12.27
N PRO A 133 -4.34 18.55 12.68
CA PRO A 133 -4.45 17.43 13.60
C PRO A 133 -5.12 17.92 14.88
N THR A 134 -6.25 17.31 15.23
CA THR A 134 -6.89 17.53 16.53
C THR A 134 -5.88 17.09 17.59
N PRO A 135 -5.48 17.96 18.54
CA PRO A 135 -4.49 17.60 19.54
C PRO A 135 -4.99 16.39 20.32
N SER A 136 -4.22 15.31 20.30
CA SER A 136 -4.46 14.18 21.20
C SER A 136 -4.32 14.69 22.64
N PRO A 137 -5.29 14.41 23.53
CA PRO A 137 -5.20 14.83 24.91
C PRO A 137 -3.98 14.16 25.55
N SER A 138 -3.12 14.97 26.15
CA SER A 138 -1.96 14.53 26.91
C SER A 138 -2.39 13.57 28.02
N LEU A 139 -1.69 12.44 28.16
CA LEU A 139 -1.63 11.68 29.41
C LEU A 139 -0.73 12.40 30.42
#